data_AF-A0A644TWA9-F1
#
_entry.id   AF-A0A644TWA9-F1
#
_cell.length_a   1.000
_cell.length_b   1.000
_cell.length_c   1.000
_cell.angle_alpha   90.00
_cell.angle_beta   90.00
_cell.angle_gamma   90.00
#
_symmetry.space_group_name_H-M   'P 1'
#
loop_
_entity.id
_entity.type
_entity.pdbx_description
1 polymer ?
#
loop_
_entity_poly.entity_id
_entity_poly.type
_entity_poly.pdbx_seq_one_letter_code
_entity_poly.pdbx_strand_id
1 'polypeptide(L)'
;MKKGNMSLIILILGIMVLFSTISSVDATIVKELGTSNVDYKDMVKINNDKAPNFIKASKYLKSAKYSKTKGFEKRKNILKTKYGKKYIFITKYFLPMSWKNGGKNGKTEYWYNCQSVVINGKYMYLLTSSGYGMNKGFVIRYDRNILDKYNGKSLVKLRKLGAAMRDGKKLTKSQKSLKKAIKIGPKFIVGHGQSLTYNPKTKSLWMWQDNAKNSNNLKLMKINKKTLKPSIIYKFKVKNTEKYFKQFHNLAFDRYGNFYTDKIVKTKKNPNGYICIFSGRLNHNKIKMKLLTIIKKRPGIYSQSLAINNKNKRLYLVSDGAIYSIPMVKLLNGNLKESDFYYTLFKTKREFESISFDKYGKAYLLILRGTEILKSNQIY
;
A
#
# COMPACT_ATOMS: atom_id res chain seq x y z
N MET A 1 1.19 64.84 52.11
CA MET A 1 0.08 63.85 52.02
C MET A 1 -0.32 63.73 50.55
N LYS A 2 -0.39 62.62 49.82
CA LYS A 2 -0.09 61.19 50.00
C LYS A 2 0.20 60.64 48.58
N LYS A 3 1.39 60.06 48.38
CA LYS A 3 1.65 58.73 47.79
C LYS A 3 0.52 58.07 46.97
N GLY A 4 0.82 57.73 45.72
CA GLY A 4 0.06 56.76 44.91
C GLY A 4 0.69 56.47 43.54
N ASN A 5 1.68 55.55 43.51
CA ASN A 5 2.09 54.67 42.40
C ASN A 5 2.55 55.36 41.09
N MET A 6 3.82 55.64 40.81
CA MET A 6 4.98 54.73 40.69
C MET A 6 4.71 53.45 39.87
N SER A 7 5.35 53.42 38.69
CA SER A 7 5.75 52.23 37.92
C SER A 7 4.67 51.32 37.32
N LEU A 8 4.26 51.61 36.08
CA LEU A 8 3.96 50.54 35.10
C LEU A 8 4.08 50.99 33.63
N ILE A 9 5.08 51.82 33.31
CA ILE A 9 5.41 52.19 31.91
C ILE A 9 6.39 51.19 31.26
N ILE A 10 6.81 50.14 31.97
CA ILE A 10 7.71 49.08 31.43
C ILE A 10 7.24 47.71 31.94
N LEU A 11 6.03 47.25 31.56
CA LEU A 11 5.67 45.83 31.72
C LEU A 11 4.47 45.33 30.88
N ILE A 12 4.22 45.88 29.69
CA ILE A 12 3.33 45.22 28.69
C ILE A 12 4.01 45.24 27.31
N LEU A 13 5.32 45.00 27.30
CA LEU A 13 6.07 44.47 26.17
C LEU A 13 6.72 43.12 26.51
N GLY A 14 6.35 42.55 27.66
CA GLY A 14 6.76 41.23 28.11
C GLY A 14 5.61 40.23 28.01
N ILE A 15 5.84 39.16 27.25
CA ILE A 15 5.09 37.89 27.31
C ILE A 15 3.71 37.92 26.62
N MET A 16 3.69 38.31 25.36
CA MET A 16 2.92 37.56 24.35
C MET A 16 3.82 37.15 23.18
N VAL A 17 4.99 36.57 23.52
CA VAL A 17 5.49 35.45 22.72
C VAL A 17 4.52 34.30 22.99
N LEU A 18 3.35 34.38 22.36
CA LEU A 18 2.56 33.21 22.06
C LEU A 18 3.56 32.26 21.41
N PHE A 19 3.87 31.20 22.14
CA PHE A 19 4.38 29.95 21.61
C PHE A 19 3.41 29.54 20.49
N SER A 20 3.56 30.15 19.32
CA SER A 20 3.41 29.44 18.09
C SER A 20 4.47 28.36 18.21
N THR A 21 4.06 27.21 18.74
CA THR A 21 4.72 25.96 18.42
C THR A 21 4.56 25.86 16.91
N ILE A 22 5.47 26.53 16.18
CA ILE A 22 5.91 26.11 14.86
C ILE A 22 6.21 24.65 15.11
N SER A 23 5.24 23.80 14.77
CA SER A 23 5.45 22.38 14.78
C SER A 23 6.58 22.24 13.78
N SER A 24 7.82 22.10 14.26
CA SER A 24 9.00 21.93 13.42
C SER A 24 8.60 20.83 12.46
N VAL A 25 8.39 21.20 11.19
CA VAL A 25 7.90 20.26 10.21
C VAL A 25 9.09 19.35 10.00
N ASP A 26 9.17 18.24 10.75
CA ASP A 26 10.35 17.37 10.74
C ASP A 26 10.76 17.12 9.29
N ALA A 27 11.92 17.65 8.92
CA ALA A 27 12.43 17.57 7.57
C ALA A 27 12.62 16.10 7.22
N THR A 28 12.38 15.73 5.96
CA THR A 28 12.65 14.36 5.53
C THR A 28 14.17 14.17 5.46
N ILE A 29 14.70 13.25 6.27
CA ILE A 29 16.13 12.93 6.26
C ILE A 29 16.44 12.09 5.02
N VAL A 30 17.48 12.46 4.28
CA VAL A 30 17.95 11.68 3.12
C VAL A 30 19.27 11.00 3.48
N LYS A 31 19.36 9.69 3.23
CA LYS A 31 20.55 8.88 3.48
C LYS A 31 21.01 8.20 2.20
N GLU A 32 22.25 8.42 1.80
CA GLU A 32 22.90 7.73 0.67
C GLU A 32 23.60 6.47 1.21
N LEU A 33 23.30 5.29 0.67
CA LEU A 33 23.83 3.99 1.17
C LEU A 33 24.77 3.28 0.18
N GLY A 34 25.13 3.95 -0.93
CA GLY A 34 25.99 3.37 -1.97
C GLY A 34 25.31 2.28 -2.80
N THR A 35 26.04 1.21 -3.11
CA THR A 35 25.61 0.14 -4.03
C THR A 35 25.59 -1.21 -3.33
N SER A 36 24.49 -1.97 -3.51
CA SER A 36 24.43 -3.40 -3.16
C SER A 36 24.67 -4.26 -4.39
N ASN A 37 25.58 -5.21 -4.28
CA ASN A 37 25.77 -6.25 -5.30
C ASN A 37 24.80 -7.41 -5.05
N VAL A 38 24.29 -8.00 -6.12
CA VAL A 38 23.42 -9.17 -6.09
C VAL A 38 23.95 -10.18 -7.12
N ASP A 39 24.36 -11.35 -6.65
CA ASP A 39 24.71 -12.49 -7.50
C ASP A 39 23.48 -13.41 -7.70
N TYR A 40 23.44 -14.10 -8.83
CA TYR A 40 22.43 -15.10 -9.18
C TYR A 40 22.85 -16.51 -8.78
N LYS A 41 24.14 -16.75 -8.50
CA LYS A 41 24.66 -18.07 -8.14
C LYS A 41 24.00 -18.66 -6.89
N ASP A 42 23.67 -17.81 -5.92
CA ASP A 42 23.10 -18.25 -4.62
C ASP A 42 21.56 -18.31 -4.61
N MET A 43 20.90 -18.17 -5.77
CA MET A 43 19.45 -18.17 -5.80
C MET A 43 18.88 -19.58 -5.58
N VAL A 44 17.76 -19.66 -4.85
CA VAL A 44 17.00 -20.90 -4.72
C VAL A 44 16.32 -21.20 -6.04
N LYS A 45 16.70 -22.32 -6.66
CA LYS A 45 16.03 -22.85 -7.84
C LYS A 45 14.68 -23.43 -7.42
N ILE A 46 13.63 -23.07 -8.16
CA ILE A 46 12.27 -23.52 -7.87
C ILE A 46 11.66 -24.08 -9.14
N ASN A 47 10.85 -25.13 -8.99
CA ASN A 47 10.00 -25.63 -10.06
C ASN A 47 8.55 -25.21 -9.79
N ASN A 48 7.96 -24.48 -10.75
CA ASN A 48 6.57 -24.05 -10.70
C ASN A 48 5.82 -24.37 -12.01
N ASP A 49 6.17 -25.48 -12.65
CA ASP A 49 5.63 -25.85 -13.96
C ASP A 49 4.13 -26.22 -13.94
N LYS A 50 3.57 -26.66 -12.81
CA LYS A 50 2.13 -26.82 -12.59
C LYS A 50 1.37 -25.51 -12.32
N ALA A 51 2.01 -24.35 -12.42
CA ALA A 51 1.28 -23.09 -12.32
C ALA A 51 0.18 -23.00 -13.39
N PRO A 52 -1.01 -22.49 -13.05
CA PRO A 52 -2.12 -22.41 -13.99
C PRO A 52 -1.86 -21.35 -15.06
N ASN A 53 -2.76 -21.28 -16.03
CA ASN A 53 -2.65 -20.34 -17.15
C ASN A 53 -2.47 -18.89 -16.71
N PHE A 54 -1.51 -18.23 -17.35
CA PHE A 54 -1.15 -16.84 -17.15
C PHE A 54 -2.35 -15.92 -17.38
N ILE A 55 -2.64 -15.05 -16.40
CA ILE A 55 -3.73 -14.09 -16.54
C ILE A 55 -3.31 -12.91 -17.41
N LYS A 56 -3.94 -12.79 -18.57
CA LYS A 56 -3.85 -11.60 -19.42
C LYS A 56 -4.69 -10.47 -18.81
N ALA A 57 -4.10 -9.28 -18.72
CA ALA A 57 -4.87 -8.08 -18.49
C ALA A 57 -5.79 -7.81 -19.68
N SER A 58 -7.04 -7.50 -19.39
CA SER A 58 -8.05 -7.09 -20.37
C SER A 58 -8.67 -5.77 -19.91
N LYS A 59 -9.61 -5.21 -20.65
CA LYS A 59 -10.38 -4.05 -20.20
C LYS A 59 -10.99 -4.32 -18.82
N TYR A 60 -10.46 -3.67 -17.80
CA TYR A 60 -10.92 -3.87 -16.43
C TYR A 60 -12.34 -3.35 -16.23
N LEU A 61 -13.13 -4.14 -15.51
CA LEU A 61 -14.53 -3.85 -15.24
C LEU A 61 -14.73 -3.29 -13.84
N LYS A 62 -15.76 -2.44 -13.71
CA LYS A 62 -16.35 -2.07 -12.42
C LYS A 62 -17.19 -3.24 -11.90
N SER A 63 -17.49 -3.27 -10.61
CA SER A 63 -18.55 -4.19 -10.13
C SER A 63 -19.89 -3.79 -10.79
N ALA A 64 -20.74 -4.77 -11.11
CA ALA A 64 -22.06 -4.48 -11.70
C ALA A 64 -22.91 -3.59 -10.77
N LYS A 65 -22.80 -3.80 -9.46
CA LYS A 65 -23.49 -3.00 -8.44
C LYS A 65 -23.00 -1.56 -8.43
N TYR A 66 -21.70 -1.33 -8.58
CA TYR A 66 -21.12 0.02 -8.66
C TYR A 66 -21.69 0.78 -9.86
N SER A 67 -21.69 0.14 -11.03
CA SER A 67 -22.25 0.73 -12.25
C SER A 67 -23.74 1.06 -12.10
N LYS A 68 -24.55 0.08 -11.65
CA LYS A 68 -26.01 0.26 -11.48
C LYS A 68 -26.37 1.36 -10.49
N THR A 69 -25.60 1.51 -9.41
CA THR A 69 -25.89 2.50 -8.34
C THR A 69 -25.13 3.82 -8.51
N LYS A 70 -24.46 4.02 -9.65
CA LYS A 70 -23.62 5.20 -9.92
C LYS A 70 -22.62 5.48 -8.77
N GLY A 71 -22.06 4.41 -8.20
CA GLY A 71 -21.07 4.46 -7.13
C GLY A 71 -21.62 4.42 -5.70
N PHE A 72 -22.93 4.28 -5.47
CA PHE A 72 -23.52 4.23 -4.13
C PHE A 72 -24.06 2.85 -3.76
N GLU A 73 -23.23 1.83 -3.94
CA GLU A 73 -23.54 0.44 -3.62
C GLU A 73 -23.97 0.27 -2.16
N LYS A 74 -25.06 -0.46 -1.96
CA LYS A 74 -25.56 -0.81 -0.61
C LYS A 74 -25.24 -2.25 -0.22
N ARG A 75 -25.15 -3.15 -1.21
CA ARG A 75 -24.94 -4.60 -1.01
C ARG A 75 -23.49 -4.98 -1.24
N LYS A 76 -22.92 -5.81 -0.36
CA LYS A 76 -21.55 -6.34 -0.46
C LYS A 76 -21.32 -7.04 -1.79
N ASN A 77 -20.14 -6.85 -2.38
CA ASN A 77 -19.61 -7.70 -3.44
C ASN A 77 -18.99 -8.96 -2.82
N ILE A 78 -19.08 -10.07 -3.56
CA ILE A 78 -18.52 -11.36 -3.18
C ILE A 78 -17.63 -11.80 -4.33
N LEU A 79 -16.38 -12.10 -4.00
CA LEU A 79 -15.38 -12.60 -4.93
C LEU A 79 -15.00 -14.01 -4.47
N LYS A 80 -15.30 -15.00 -5.31
CA LYS A 80 -15.03 -16.42 -5.03
C LYS A 80 -13.86 -16.91 -5.87
N THR A 81 -13.03 -17.78 -5.28
CA THR A 81 -12.04 -18.54 -6.02
C THR A 81 -12.72 -19.40 -7.09
N LYS A 82 -12.21 -19.36 -8.32
CA LYS A 82 -12.53 -20.31 -9.41
C LYS A 82 -11.69 -21.57 -9.30
N TYR A 83 -10.37 -21.42 -9.17
CA TYR A 83 -9.40 -22.51 -9.18
C TYR A 83 -8.43 -22.42 -8.00
N GLY A 84 -8.04 -23.58 -7.47
CA GLY A 84 -7.13 -23.72 -6.33
C GLY A 84 -7.83 -23.59 -4.98
N LYS A 85 -7.11 -23.10 -3.98
CA LYS A 85 -7.60 -23.06 -2.60
C LYS A 85 -8.84 -22.16 -2.48
N LYS A 86 -9.92 -22.72 -1.92
CA LYS A 86 -11.22 -22.04 -1.85
C LYS A 86 -11.17 -20.91 -0.82
N TYR A 87 -11.38 -19.70 -1.31
CA TYR A 87 -11.50 -18.50 -0.49
C TYR A 87 -12.68 -17.66 -0.96
N ILE A 88 -13.29 -16.96 -0.02
CA ILE A 88 -14.34 -15.99 -0.29
C ILE A 88 -13.87 -14.65 0.26
N PHE A 89 -13.78 -13.67 -0.63
CA PHE A 89 -13.59 -12.27 -0.29
C PHE A 89 -14.93 -11.57 -0.32
N ILE A 90 -15.27 -10.88 0.77
CA ILE A 90 -16.54 -10.18 0.93
C ILE A 90 -16.23 -8.71 1.21
N THR A 91 -16.93 -7.79 0.55
CA THR A 91 -16.80 -6.35 0.82
C THR A 91 -16.90 -6.07 2.32
N LYS A 92 -15.86 -5.41 2.82
CA LYS A 92 -15.78 -4.85 4.16
C LYS A 92 -15.99 -3.33 4.13
N TYR A 93 -15.41 -2.61 3.16
CA TYR A 93 -15.56 -1.15 3.05
C TYR A 93 -15.77 -0.72 1.60
N PHE A 94 -16.80 0.08 1.34
CA PHE A 94 -16.90 0.89 0.13
C PHE A 94 -16.19 2.23 0.37
N LEU A 95 -15.11 2.49 -0.35
CA LEU A 95 -14.26 3.65 -0.12
C LEU A 95 -14.78 4.88 -0.86
N PRO A 96 -14.53 6.10 -0.35
CA PRO A 96 -14.84 7.34 -1.06
C PRO A 96 -14.11 7.40 -2.41
N MET A 97 -14.77 7.98 -3.42
CA MET A 97 -14.17 8.19 -4.73
C MET A 97 -13.54 9.59 -4.88
N SER A 98 -13.94 10.51 -4.00
CA SER A 98 -13.50 11.90 -3.93
C SER A 98 -13.75 12.44 -2.52
N TRP A 99 -13.09 13.54 -2.19
CA TRP A 99 -13.17 14.12 -0.84
C TRP A 99 -13.34 15.63 -0.77
N LYS A 100 -12.66 16.42 -1.60
CA LYS A 100 -12.77 17.89 -1.57
C LYS A 100 -12.92 18.40 -3.00
N ASN A 101 -13.90 19.26 -3.27
CA ASN A 101 -13.94 19.99 -4.54
C ASN A 101 -12.95 21.16 -4.46
N GLY A 102 -12.19 21.37 -5.52
CA GLY A 102 -11.27 22.50 -5.60
C GLY A 102 -11.95 23.82 -6.03
N GLY A 103 -13.24 23.79 -6.40
CA GLY A 103 -13.97 24.99 -6.85
C GLY A 103 -13.58 25.42 -8.27
N LYS A 104 -13.94 26.65 -8.67
CA LYS A 104 -13.68 27.19 -10.03
C LYS A 104 -12.19 27.16 -10.42
N ASN A 105 -11.29 27.31 -9.44
CA ASN A 105 -9.84 27.44 -9.68
C ASN A 105 -9.00 26.30 -9.06
N GLY A 106 -9.63 25.23 -8.57
CA GLY A 106 -8.91 24.15 -7.87
C GLY A 106 -9.28 22.76 -8.37
N LYS A 107 -8.33 21.83 -8.25
CA LYS A 107 -8.55 20.43 -8.64
C LYS A 107 -9.29 19.68 -7.53
N THR A 108 -10.36 18.97 -7.90
CA THR A 108 -11.04 18.02 -7.02
C THR A 108 -10.05 16.96 -6.52
N GLU A 109 -10.09 16.70 -5.22
CA GLU A 109 -9.29 15.64 -4.60
C GLU A 109 -9.97 14.28 -4.83
N TYR A 110 -9.52 13.60 -5.88
CA TYR A 110 -9.97 12.27 -6.25
C TYR A 110 -9.25 11.19 -5.45
N TRP A 111 -10.03 10.27 -4.87
CA TRP A 111 -9.54 9.12 -4.08
C TRP A 111 -9.78 7.79 -4.81
N TYR A 112 -10.30 7.85 -6.04
CA TYR A 112 -10.63 6.65 -6.79
C TYR A 112 -9.39 5.82 -7.15
N ASN A 113 -8.19 6.40 -7.19
CA ASN A 113 -6.96 5.70 -7.57
C ASN A 113 -6.11 5.30 -6.36
N CYS A 114 -6.70 4.49 -5.48
CA CYS A 114 -5.95 3.84 -4.40
C CYS A 114 -5.00 2.79 -4.99
N GLN A 115 -3.74 2.82 -4.57
CA GLN A 115 -2.66 1.98 -5.13
C GLN A 115 -2.16 0.93 -4.13
N SER A 116 -2.40 1.12 -2.83
CA SER A 116 -1.97 0.15 -1.82
C SER A 116 -2.78 0.24 -0.54
N VAL A 117 -2.89 -0.88 0.18
CA VAL A 117 -3.55 -0.98 1.49
C VAL A 117 -2.63 -1.64 2.51
N VAL A 118 -2.65 -1.13 3.75
CA VAL A 118 -1.95 -1.72 4.89
C VAL A 118 -2.87 -1.83 6.08
N ILE A 119 -2.95 -3.01 6.68
CA ILE A 119 -3.69 -3.26 7.90
C ILE A 119 -2.73 -3.39 9.08
N ASN A 120 -2.91 -2.57 10.11
CA ASN A 120 -2.12 -2.66 11.33
C ASN A 120 -2.92 -2.23 12.56
N GLY A 121 -3.21 -3.18 13.46
CA GLY A 121 -4.01 -2.92 14.67
C GLY A 121 -5.38 -2.38 14.31
N LYS A 122 -5.84 -1.32 14.97
CA LYS A 122 -7.12 -0.67 14.62
C LYS A 122 -7.07 0.16 13.33
N TYR A 123 -5.91 0.36 12.73
CA TYR A 123 -5.77 1.24 11.57
C TYR A 123 -5.72 0.49 10.23
N MET A 124 -6.31 1.10 9.22
CA MET A 124 -6.10 0.81 7.80
C MET A 124 -5.46 2.04 7.16
N TYR A 125 -4.34 1.85 6.46
CA TYR A 125 -3.68 2.89 5.69
C TYR A 125 -3.91 2.61 4.21
N LEU A 126 -4.29 3.63 3.46
CA LEU A 126 -4.46 3.57 2.02
C LEU A 126 -3.57 4.62 1.39
N LEU A 127 -2.76 4.23 0.40
CA LEU A 127 -2.11 5.19 -0.47
C LEU A 127 -3.04 5.47 -1.65
N THR A 128 -3.31 6.73 -1.93
CA THR A 128 -3.94 7.15 -3.18
C THR A 128 -2.96 8.00 -3.96
N SER A 129 -2.86 7.76 -5.27
CA SER A 129 -2.19 8.72 -6.14
C SER A 129 -3.11 9.92 -6.35
N SER A 130 -2.54 11.09 -6.61
CA SER A 130 -3.30 12.34 -6.87
C SER A 130 -3.92 12.37 -8.27
N GLY A 131 -4.30 11.22 -8.83
CA GLY A 131 -4.64 11.02 -10.24
C GLY A 131 -3.65 10.09 -10.95
N TYR A 132 -4.08 9.51 -12.08
CA TYR A 132 -3.22 8.64 -12.89
C TYR A 132 -1.99 9.43 -13.41
N GLY A 133 -0.80 8.84 -13.30
CA GLY A 133 0.42 9.37 -13.93
C GLY A 133 1.10 10.57 -13.23
N MET A 134 0.53 11.12 -12.15
CA MET A 134 1.06 12.34 -11.53
C MET A 134 2.26 12.14 -10.58
N ASN A 135 2.69 10.88 -10.33
CA ASN A 135 3.79 10.50 -9.42
C ASN A 135 3.72 11.06 -7.98
N LYS A 136 2.64 11.75 -7.63
CA LYS A 136 2.36 12.32 -6.31
C LYS A 136 1.16 11.61 -5.71
N GLY A 137 1.15 11.46 -4.39
CA GLY A 137 0.10 10.78 -3.66
C GLY A 137 0.09 11.20 -2.20
N PHE A 138 -0.81 10.60 -1.44
CA PHE A 138 -0.91 10.80 0.01
C PHE A 138 -1.46 9.54 0.67
N VAL A 139 -1.15 9.39 1.96
CA VAL A 139 -1.66 8.29 2.77
C VAL A 139 -2.90 8.76 3.53
N ILE A 140 -3.95 7.96 3.46
CA ILE A 140 -5.17 8.11 4.26
C ILE A 140 -5.16 7.03 5.33
N ARG A 141 -5.25 7.42 6.60
CA ARG A 141 -5.42 6.50 7.73
C ARG A 141 -6.88 6.48 8.16
N TYR A 142 -7.45 5.29 8.18
CA TYR A 142 -8.78 5.01 8.71
C TYR A 142 -8.69 4.29 10.06
N ASP A 143 -9.41 4.76 11.07
CA ASP A 143 -9.68 4.03 12.31
C ASP A 143 -10.84 3.05 12.07
N ARG A 144 -10.51 1.77 11.97
CA ARG A 144 -11.45 0.70 11.65
C ARG A 144 -12.47 0.45 12.75
N ASN A 145 -12.14 0.75 14.01
CA ASN A 145 -13.10 0.60 15.10
C ASN A 145 -14.25 1.59 14.93
N ILE A 146 -13.95 2.80 14.48
CA ILE A 146 -14.99 3.78 14.14
C ILE A 146 -15.72 3.35 12.86
N LEU A 147 -15.00 2.99 11.78
CA LEU A 147 -15.65 2.57 10.54
C LEU A 147 -16.62 1.40 10.73
N ASP A 148 -16.25 0.41 11.54
CA ASP A 148 -17.06 -0.80 11.75
C ASP A 148 -18.39 -0.51 12.45
N LYS A 149 -18.43 0.47 13.36
CA LYS A 149 -19.68 0.96 13.96
C LYS A 149 -20.67 1.51 12.93
N TYR A 150 -20.18 2.08 11.83
CA TYR A 150 -21.03 2.62 10.76
C TYR A 150 -21.39 1.59 9.70
N ASN A 151 -20.47 0.68 9.40
CA ASN A 151 -20.69 -0.39 8.43
C ASN A 151 -21.81 -1.36 8.83
N GLY A 152 -21.97 -1.63 10.12
CA GLY A 152 -23.09 -2.45 10.62
C GLY A 152 -24.47 -1.83 10.31
N LYS A 153 -24.53 -0.50 10.13
CA LYS A 153 -25.77 0.21 9.81
C LYS A 153 -25.98 0.38 8.30
N SER A 154 -24.92 0.75 7.57
CA SER A 154 -24.97 0.83 6.10
C SER A 154 -23.57 1.07 5.52
N LEU A 155 -23.17 0.23 4.55
CA LEU A 155 -21.86 0.31 3.89
C LEU A 155 -21.69 1.55 3.00
N VAL A 156 -22.79 2.20 2.61
CA VAL A 156 -22.74 3.37 1.70
C VAL A 156 -22.31 4.65 2.41
N LYS A 157 -22.34 4.69 3.75
CA LYS A 157 -22.13 5.92 4.54
C LYS A 157 -20.79 6.59 4.26
N LEU A 158 -19.73 5.80 4.09
CA LEU A 158 -18.40 6.34 3.83
C LEU A 158 -18.33 7.04 2.46
N ARG A 159 -18.96 6.48 1.42
CA ARG A 159 -19.08 7.12 0.11
C ARG A 159 -19.97 8.37 0.14
N LYS A 160 -21.09 8.32 0.86
CA LYS A 160 -21.94 9.50 1.07
C LYS A 160 -21.20 10.63 1.79
N LEU A 161 -20.34 10.30 2.76
CA LEU A 161 -19.47 11.27 3.42
C LEU A 161 -18.50 11.91 2.41
N GLY A 162 -17.81 11.12 1.60
CA GLY A 162 -16.92 11.65 0.56
C GLY A 162 -17.62 12.56 -0.45
N ALA A 163 -18.82 12.18 -0.90
CA ALA A 163 -19.63 13.00 -1.79
C ALA A 163 -20.06 14.32 -1.12
N ALA A 164 -20.53 14.28 0.13
CA ALA A 164 -20.89 15.50 0.87
C ALA A 164 -19.70 16.43 1.09
N MET A 165 -18.53 15.87 1.41
CA MET A 165 -17.28 16.63 1.55
C MET A 165 -16.85 17.26 0.22
N ARG A 166 -16.96 16.54 -0.91
CA ARG A 166 -16.71 17.08 -2.25
C ARG A 166 -17.67 18.23 -2.52
N ASP A 167 -18.96 18.03 -2.34
CA ASP A 167 -20.01 19.00 -2.71
C ASP A 167 -20.07 20.21 -1.76
N GLY A 168 -19.20 20.31 -0.74
CA GLY A 168 -19.24 21.40 0.24
C GLY A 168 -20.48 21.40 1.13
N LYS A 169 -21.20 20.28 1.23
CA LYS A 169 -22.46 20.18 1.98
C LYS A 169 -22.23 20.21 3.49
N LYS A 170 -23.16 20.82 4.22
CA LYS A 170 -23.20 20.75 5.70
C LYS A 170 -23.31 19.29 6.14
N LEU A 171 -22.37 18.85 6.98
CA LEU A 171 -22.33 17.47 7.46
C LEU A 171 -23.35 17.23 8.58
N THR A 172 -24.07 16.10 8.50
CA THR A 172 -24.90 15.57 9.59
C THR A 172 -24.05 15.16 10.81
N LYS A 173 -24.68 15.01 11.99
CA LYS A 173 -24.00 14.50 13.22
C LYS A 173 -23.33 13.14 12.98
N SER A 174 -23.99 12.25 12.24
CA SER A 174 -23.44 10.95 11.85
C SER A 174 -22.21 11.09 10.94
N GLN A 175 -22.23 12.01 9.96
CA GLN A 175 -21.11 12.25 9.06
C GLN A 175 -19.92 12.90 9.78
N LYS A 176 -20.16 13.88 10.66
CA LYS A 176 -19.11 14.50 11.50
C LYS A 176 -18.41 13.44 12.35
N SER A 177 -19.16 12.52 12.95
CA SER A 177 -18.62 11.43 13.76
C SER A 177 -17.85 10.40 12.93
N LEU A 178 -18.36 10.00 11.75
CA LEU A 178 -17.65 9.12 10.82
C LEU A 178 -16.36 9.76 10.28
N LYS A 179 -16.36 11.07 10.01
CA LYS A 179 -15.18 11.82 9.57
C LYS A 179 -14.01 11.70 10.55
N LYS A 180 -14.27 11.56 11.86
CA LYS A 180 -13.22 11.33 12.89
C LYS A 180 -12.43 10.03 12.67
N ALA A 181 -12.99 9.07 11.92
CA ALA A 181 -12.27 7.86 11.54
C ALA A 181 -11.12 8.15 10.56
N ILE A 182 -11.11 9.30 9.89
CA ILE A 182 -10.27 9.55 8.72
C ILE A 182 -9.22 10.61 9.05
N LYS A 183 -7.95 10.27 8.84
CA LYS A 183 -6.84 11.21 8.84
C LYS A 183 -6.17 11.19 7.48
N ILE A 184 -5.96 12.36 6.88
CA ILE A 184 -5.35 12.52 5.57
C ILE A 184 -3.95 13.10 5.78
N GLY A 185 -2.95 12.47 5.18
CA GLY A 185 -1.57 12.98 5.15
C GLY A 185 -1.37 14.06 4.09
N PRO A 186 -0.24 14.79 4.14
CA PRO A 186 0.11 15.71 3.08
C PRO A 186 0.45 14.95 1.79
N LYS A 187 0.43 15.66 0.65
CA LYS A 187 0.91 15.12 -0.63
C LYS A 187 2.43 15.04 -0.64
N PHE A 188 2.97 13.96 -1.19
CA PHE A 188 4.40 13.78 -1.43
C PHE A 188 4.65 12.98 -2.71
N ILE A 189 5.91 12.91 -3.14
CA ILE A 189 6.30 12.13 -4.32
C ILE A 189 6.30 10.65 -3.94
N VAL A 190 5.50 9.86 -4.66
CA VAL A 190 5.30 8.42 -4.39
C VAL A 190 5.76 7.55 -5.56
N GLY A 191 5.60 8.02 -6.80
CA GLY A 191 5.67 7.18 -8.00
C GLY A 191 4.34 6.49 -8.32
N HIS A 192 4.36 5.20 -8.60
CA HIS A 192 3.17 4.39 -8.82
C HIS A 192 2.45 4.11 -7.49
N GLY A 193 3.19 3.77 -6.43
CA GLY A 193 2.66 3.70 -5.06
C GLY A 193 2.10 2.35 -4.59
N GLN A 194 2.34 1.27 -5.34
CA GLN A 194 1.89 -0.09 -4.98
C GLN A 194 2.63 -0.71 -3.78
N SER A 195 3.75 -0.12 -3.36
CA SER A 195 4.66 -0.67 -2.34
C SER A 195 4.39 -0.26 -0.89
N LEU A 196 3.30 0.47 -0.56
CA LEU A 196 3.06 0.82 0.85
C LEU A 196 2.85 -0.45 1.68
N THR A 197 3.68 -0.61 2.70
CA THR A 197 3.67 -1.79 3.59
C THR A 197 4.04 -1.43 5.02
N TYR A 198 3.86 -2.37 5.94
CA TYR A 198 4.23 -2.22 7.35
C TYR A 198 5.43 -3.12 7.67
N ASN A 199 6.45 -2.54 8.31
CA ASN A 199 7.56 -3.29 8.88
C ASN A 199 7.27 -3.61 10.36
N PRO A 200 7.04 -4.88 10.73
CA PRO A 200 6.76 -5.27 12.11
C PRO A 200 7.89 -4.97 13.08
N LYS A 201 9.15 -5.14 12.65
CA LYS A 201 10.33 -4.91 13.49
C LYS A 201 10.50 -3.45 13.89
N THR A 202 10.35 -2.54 12.92
CA THR A 202 10.53 -1.09 13.16
C THR A 202 9.23 -0.37 13.49
N LYS A 203 8.11 -1.10 13.55
CA LYS A 203 6.75 -0.59 13.80
C LYS A 203 6.35 0.59 12.90
N SER A 204 6.89 0.66 11.69
CA SER A 204 6.80 1.82 10.78
C SER A 204 6.21 1.43 9.44
N LEU A 205 5.67 2.41 8.71
CA LEU A 205 5.26 2.22 7.31
C LEU A 205 6.44 2.46 6.39
N TRP A 206 6.48 1.76 5.26
CA TRP A 206 7.56 1.82 4.29
C TRP A 206 7.02 1.70 2.87
N MET A 207 7.71 2.27 1.89
CA MET A 207 7.40 2.12 0.47
C MET A 207 8.58 2.49 -0.41
N TRP A 208 8.60 2.01 -1.64
CA TRP A 208 9.46 2.56 -2.68
C TRP A 208 8.94 3.93 -3.13
N GLN A 209 9.86 4.83 -3.47
CA GLN A 209 9.55 6.01 -4.29
C GLN A 209 9.94 5.68 -5.73
N ASP A 210 8.98 5.26 -6.55
CA ASP A 210 9.22 4.69 -7.88
C ASP A 210 8.79 5.61 -9.03
N ASN A 211 9.05 6.92 -8.90
CA ASN A 211 8.61 7.94 -9.85
C ASN A 211 9.48 8.07 -11.12
N ALA A 212 10.71 7.54 -11.10
CA ALA A 212 11.64 7.62 -12.22
C ALA A 212 11.70 6.27 -12.95
N LYS A 213 10.86 6.12 -13.99
CA LYS A 213 10.94 4.99 -14.93
C LYS A 213 12.36 4.96 -15.46
N ASN A 214 13.13 3.92 -15.11
CA ASN A 214 14.52 3.69 -15.52
C ASN A 214 15.66 4.25 -14.65
N SER A 215 15.39 4.85 -13.48
CA SER A 215 16.50 5.24 -12.59
C SER A 215 17.12 4.02 -11.89
N ASN A 216 18.45 3.98 -11.83
CA ASN A 216 19.22 3.05 -11.00
C ASN A 216 19.39 3.56 -9.56
N ASN A 217 19.06 4.82 -9.28
CA ASN A 217 19.03 5.39 -7.93
C ASN A 217 17.68 5.06 -7.28
N LEU A 218 17.65 3.93 -6.59
CA LEU A 218 16.49 3.43 -5.88
C LEU A 218 16.27 4.24 -4.61
N LYS A 219 15.00 4.44 -4.25
CA LYS A 219 14.59 5.23 -3.09
C LYS A 219 13.61 4.43 -2.24
N LEU A 220 14.04 4.04 -1.04
CA LEU A 220 13.20 3.36 -0.05
C LEU A 220 12.82 4.37 1.05
N MET A 221 11.53 4.60 1.24
CA MET A 221 11.02 5.59 2.18
C MET A 221 10.48 4.94 3.43
N LYS A 222 10.80 5.52 4.59
CA LYS A 222 10.11 5.28 5.87
C LYS A 222 9.04 6.35 6.06
N ILE A 223 7.79 5.95 6.18
CA ILE A 223 6.63 6.82 6.37
C ILE A 223 6.23 6.86 7.84
N ASN A 224 6.07 8.07 8.38
CA ASN A 224 5.67 8.26 9.76
C ASN A 224 4.15 8.00 9.92
N LYS A 225 3.77 7.11 10.84
CA LYS A 225 2.36 6.69 11.04
C LYS A 225 1.46 7.76 11.67
N LYS A 226 2.03 8.78 12.29
CA LYS A 226 1.31 9.91 12.91
C LYS A 226 1.09 11.02 11.89
N THR A 227 2.15 11.46 11.21
CA THR A 227 2.09 12.59 10.24
C THR A 227 1.70 12.15 8.83
N LEU A 228 1.83 10.86 8.51
CA LEU A 228 1.49 10.26 7.21
C LEU A 228 2.33 10.81 6.04
N LYS A 229 3.53 11.31 6.33
CA LYS A 229 4.54 11.76 5.36
C LYS A 229 5.86 10.98 5.49
N PRO A 230 6.74 11.01 4.48
CA PRO A 230 8.10 10.52 4.60
C PRO A 230 8.82 11.16 5.78
N SER A 231 9.57 10.34 6.49
CA SER A 231 10.47 10.76 7.58
C SER A 231 11.92 10.52 7.21
N ILE A 232 12.21 9.44 6.48
CA ILE A 232 13.54 9.11 5.98
C ILE A 232 13.41 8.56 4.55
N ILE A 233 14.33 8.94 3.67
CA ILE A 233 14.51 8.36 2.33
C ILE A 233 15.92 7.78 2.26
N TYR A 234 16.01 6.48 2.03
CA TYR A 234 17.26 5.78 1.75
C TYR A 234 17.45 5.68 0.25
N LYS A 235 18.57 6.20 -0.25
CA LYS A 235 18.97 6.16 -1.65
C LYS A 235 20.14 5.21 -1.84
N PHE A 236 20.06 4.37 -2.85
CA PHE A 236 21.10 3.38 -3.15
C PHE A 236 20.93 2.82 -4.56
N LYS A 237 21.95 2.12 -5.03
CA LYS A 237 21.92 1.36 -6.28
C LYS A 237 21.96 -0.14 -6.00
N VAL A 238 21.45 -0.94 -6.91
CA VAL A 238 21.59 -2.40 -6.86
C VAL A 238 22.10 -2.86 -8.22
N LYS A 239 23.12 -3.71 -8.26
CA LYS A 239 23.66 -4.26 -9.51
C LYS A 239 23.84 -5.78 -9.44
N ASN A 240 23.72 -6.44 -10.58
CA ASN A 240 24.26 -7.78 -10.80
C ASN A 240 25.40 -7.64 -11.82
N THR A 241 26.59 -8.12 -11.45
CA THR A 241 27.85 -7.92 -12.17
C THR A 241 28.02 -6.44 -12.59
N GLU A 242 27.69 -6.13 -13.84
CA GLU A 242 27.82 -4.80 -14.45
C GLU A 242 26.48 -4.09 -14.65
N LYS A 243 25.35 -4.80 -14.54
CA LYS A 243 24.01 -4.25 -14.85
C LYS A 243 23.30 -3.79 -13.59
N TYR A 244 22.90 -2.52 -13.59
CA TYR A 244 22.07 -1.95 -12.53
C TYR A 244 20.60 -2.37 -12.67
N PHE A 245 20.01 -2.77 -11.55
CA PHE A 245 18.57 -2.85 -11.43
C PHE A 245 17.97 -1.46 -11.39
N LYS A 246 16.98 -1.26 -12.24
CA LYS A 246 16.20 -0.02 -12.32
C LYS A 246 14.84 -0.29 -11.73
N GLN A 247 14.40 0.53 -10.77
CA GLN A 247 13.05 0.52 -10.20
C GLN A 247 12.58 -0.80 -9.54
N PHE A 248 11.90 -0.65 -8.42
CA PHE A 248 11.15 -1.71 -7.73
C PHE A 248 9.74 -1.20 -7.42
N HIS A 249 8.73 -2.06 -7.56
CA HIS A 249 7.33 -1.65 -7.51
C HIS A 249 6.57 -2.15 -6.28
N ASN A 250 6.88 -3.35 -5.81
CA ASN A 250 6.24 -3.94 -4.63
C ASN A 250 7.20 -4.07 -3.46
N LEU A 251 6.66 -4.12 -2.24
CA LEU A 251 7.46 -4.21 -1.03
C LEU A 251 6.69 -4.94 0.08
N ALA A 252 7.34 -5.89 0.72
CA ALA A 252 6.86 -6.54 1.93
C ALA A 252 7.97 -6.61 2.98
N PHE A 253 7.59 -6.76 4.25
CA PHE A 253 8.53 -7.04 5.34
C PHE A 253 8.10 -8.29 6.10
N ASP A 254 9.07 -9.10 6.49
CA ASP A 254 8.87 -10.15 7.49
C ASP A 254 8.95 -9.58 8.92
N ARG A 255 8.70 -10.45 9.91
CA ARG A 255 8.81 -10.09 11.33
C ARG A 255 10.22 -9.71 11.78
N TYR A 256 11.25 -10.11 11.04
CA TYR A 256 12.66 -9.88 11.35
C TYR A 256 13.22 -8.59 10.72
N GLY A 257 12.38 -7.87 9.97
CA GLY A 257 12.73 -6.64 9.28
C GLY A 257 13.51 -6.84 7.99
N ASN A 258 13.56 -8.07 7.45
CA ASN A 258 13.98 -8.27 6.08
C ASN A 258 12.86 -7.79 5.17
N PHE A 259 13.23 -7.01 4.15
CA PHE A 259 12.30 -6.62 3.11
C PHE A 259 12.39 -7.57 1.92
N TYR A 260 11.30 -7.63 1.17
CA TYR A 260 11.18 -8.40 -0.05
C TYR A 260 10.58 -7.50 -1.12
N THR A 261 11.09 -7.63 -2.34
CA THR A 261 10.61 -6.92 -3.52
C THR A 261 10.68 -7.84 -4.71
N ASP A 262 9.93 -7.52 -5.75
CA ASP A 262 9.93 -8.27 -6.99
C ASP A 262 10.33 -7.42 -8.19
N LYS A 263 10.69 -8.11 -9.27
CA LYS A 263 10.90 -7.50 -10.58
C LYS A 263 10.48 -8.46 -11.68
N ILE A 264 9.66 -7.98 -12.62
CA ILE A 264 9.35 -8.72 -13.84
C ILE A 264 10.49 -8.52 -14.83
N VAL A 265 10.96 -9.61 -15.42
CA VAL A 265 11.94 -9.60 -16.50
C VAL A 265 11.36 -10.36 -17.69
N LYS A 266 11.31 -9.69 -18.84
CA LYS A 266 10.83 -10.25 -20.11
C LYS A 266 12.01 -10.49 -21.03
N THR A 267 11.93 -11.54 -21.84
CA THR A 267 12.91 -11.84 -22.89
C THR A 267 12.19 -12.18 -24.18
N LYS A 268 12.88 -12.17 -25.33
CA LYS A 268 12.29 -12.61 -26.61
C LYS A 268 11.72 -14.04 -26.51
N LYS A 269 12.43 -14.94 -25.83
CA LYS A 269 12.03 -16.35 -25.61
C LYS A 269 10.94 -16.53 -24.55
N ASN A 270 10.70 -15.52 -23.70
CA ASN A 270 9.62 -15.54 -22.70
C ASN A 270 8.94 -14.15 -22.65
N PRO A 271 8.03 -13.87 -23.60
CA PRO A 271 7.36 -12.57 -23.71
C PRO A 271 6.42 -12.30 -22.52
N ASN A 272 5.88 -13.36 -21.90
CA ASN A 272 5.14 -13.24 -20.66
C ASN A 272 6.07 -12.84 -19.50
N GLY A 273 7.35 -13.25 -19.53
CA GLY A 273 8.36 -12.91 -18.54
C GLY A 273 8.26 -13.72 -17.25
N TYR A 274 9.36 -13.75 -16.51
CA TYR A 274 9.46 -14.33 -15.17
C TYR A 274 9.49 -13.23 -14.11
N ILE A 275 9.28 -13.61 -12.85
CA ILE A 275 9.36 -12.70 -11.70
C ILE A 275 10.54 -13.10 -10.82
N CYS A 276 11.50 -12.18 -10.67
CA CYS A 276 12.60 -12.29 -9.73
C CYS A 276 12.15 -11.81 -8.36
N ILE A 277 12.38 -12.59 -7.32
CA ILE A 277 12.11 -12.19 -5.94
C ILE A 277 13.44 -11.87 -5.27
N PHE A 278 13.57 -10.66 -4.75
CA PHE A 278 14.72 -10.21 -3.98
C PHE A 278 14.37 -10.16 -2.51
N SER A 279 15.35 -10.41 -1.67
CA SER A 279 15.29 -10.07 -0.26
C SER A 279 16.39 -9.07 0.07
N GLY A 280 16.17 -8.24 1.07
CA GLY A 280 17.21 -7.38 1.57
C GLY A 280 17.01 -6.98 3.01
N ARG A 281 18.05 -6.37 3.57
CA ARG A 281 18.07 -5.91 4.95
C ARG A 281 18.84 -4.61 5.03
N LEU A 282 18.27 -3.67 5.77
CA LEU A 282 18.94 -2.43 6.17
C LEU A 282 19.69 -2.71 7.49
N ASN A 283 21.01 -2.56 7.48
CA ASN A 283 21.87 -2.68 8.66
C ASN A 283 22.64 -1.37 8.82
N HIS A 284 22.34 -0.60 9.88
CA HIS A 284 22.89 0.73 10.10
C HIS A 284 22.69 1.64 8.88
N ASN A 285 23.78 2.00 8.18
CA ASN A 285 23.80 2.83 6.98
C ASN A 285 24.19 2.03 5.72
N LYS A 286 23.99 0.71 5.70
CA LYS A 286 24.22 -0.13 4.53
C LYS A 286 22.99 -0.98 4.23
N ILE A 287 22.75 -1.20 2.94
CA ILE A 287 21.72 -2.11 2.45
C ILE A 287 22.40 -3.32 1.81
N LYS A 288 21.97 -4.52 2.21
CA LYS A 288 22.38 -5.76 1.57
C LYS A 288 21.15 -6.39 0.92
N MET A 289 21.24 -6.70 -0.36
CA MET A 289 20.21 -7.39 -1.12
C MET A 289 20.77 -8.69 -1.70
N LYS A 290 19.87 -9.65 -1.92
CA LYS A 290 20.15 -10.89 -2.65
C LYS A 290 18.96 -11.27 -3.54
N LEU A 291 19.24 -11.88 -4.68
CA LEU A 291 18.22 -12.56 -5.48
C LEU A 291 17.87 -13.85 -4.74
N LEU A 292 16.63 -13.96 -4.29
CA LEU A 292 16.19 -15.12 -3.52
C LEU A 292 15.76 -16.26 -4.44
N THR A 293 15.00 -15.98 -5.49
CA THR A 293 14.52 -16.98 -6.44
C THR A 293 13.96 -16.34 -7.71
N ILE A 294 13.72 -17.16 -8.74
CA ILE A 294 13.04 -16.79 -9.98
C ILE A 294 11.83 -17.70 -10.18
N ILE A 295 10.63 -17.11 -10.28
CA ILE A 295 9.40 -17.83 -10.60
C ILE A 295 9.14 -17.69 -12.10
N LYS A 296 9.27 -18.82 -12.81
CA LYS A 296 9.20 -18.88 -14.28
C LYS A 296 7.80 -18.58 -14.80
N LYS A 297 6.78 -19.23 -14.22
CA LYS A 297 5.37 -19.04 -14.58
C LYS A 297 4.71 -18.09 -13.57
N ARG A 298 4.69 -16.79 -13.86
CA ARG A 298 4.12 -15.76 -12.97
C ARG A 298 2.58 -15.66 -13.09
N PRO A 299 1.86 -15.10 -12.08
CA PRO A 299 0.39 -15.17 -12.04
C PRO A 299 -0.34 -14.43 -13.16
N GLY A 300 0.17 -13.30 -13.62
CA GLY A 300 -0.50 -12.51 -14.67
C GLY A 300 0.33 -11.32 -15.12
N ILE A 301 -0.22 -10.50 -16.02
CA ILE A 301 0.49 -9.41 -16.74
C ILE A 301 1.12 -8.38 -15.80
N TYR A 302 0.40 -7.92 -14.78
CA TYR A 302 0.89 -6.93 -13.83
C TYR A 302 1.22 -7.58 -12.49
N SER A 303 2.35 -7.20 -11.89
CA SER A 303 2.61 -7.55 -10.49
C SER A 303 2.07 -6.43 -9.62
N GLN A 304 0.84 -6.61 -9.16
CA GLN A 304 0.08 -5.59 -8.46
C GLN A 304 0.52 -5.47 -6.99
N SER A 305 0.95 -6.58 -6.37
CA SER A 305 1.36 -6.55 -4.97
C SER A 305 2.25 -7.72 -4.58
N LEU A 306 3.09 -7.45 -3.58
CA LEU A 306 3.86 -8.44 -2.84
C LEU A 306 3.52 -8.28 -1.35
N ALA A 307 3.13 -9.36 -0.68
CA ALA A 307 2.77 -9.29 0.74
C ALA A 307 3.21 -10.54 1.50
N ILE A 308 3.38 -10.40 2.81
CA ILE A 308 3.69 -11.51 3.72
C ILE A 308 2.58 -11.62 4.76
N ASN A 309 2.00 -12.82 4.88
CA ASN A 309 1.12 -13.14 5.99
C ASN A 309 1.96 -13.75 7.12
N ASN A 310 2.24 -12.94 8.15
CA ASN A 310 3.05 -13.39 9.29
C ASN A 310 2.39 -14.50 10.13
N LYS A 311 1.07 -14.71 10.01
CA LYS A 311 0.36 -15.77 10.75
C LYS A 311 0.62 -17.16 10.17
N ASN A 312 0.58 -17.30 8.84
CA ASN A 312 0.83 -18.58 8.16
C ASN A 312 2.22 -18.66 7.50
N LYS A 313 3.02 -17.60 7.61
CA LYS A 313 4.41 -17.52 7.14
C LYS A 313 4.54 -17.73 5.62
N ARG A 314 3.61 -17.18 4.83
CA ARG A 314 3.64 -17.26 3.36
C ARG A 314 3.85 -15.90 2.71
N LEU A 315 4.61 -15.91 1.60
CA LEU A 315 4.72 -14.81 0.64
C LEU A 315 3.56 -14.90 -0.34
N TYR A 316 3.01 -13.76 -0.75
CA TYR A 316 1.90 -13.65 -1.69
C TYR A 316 2.29 -12.76 -2.86
N LEU A 317 2.09 -13.27 -4.07
CA LEU A 317 2.25 -12.57 -5.34
C LEU A 317 0.88 -12.33 -5.91
N VAL A 318 0.55 -11.06 -6.10
CA VAL A 318 -0.79 -10.65 -6.54
C VAL A 318 -0.70 -10.10 -7.95
N SER A 319 -1.54 -10.65 -8.81
CA SER A 319 -1.88 -10.10 -10.12
C SER A 319 -3.39 -10.00 -10.23
N ASP A 320 -3.88 -9.35 -11.29
CA ASP A 320 -5.32 -9.21 -11.49
C ASP A 320 -5.98 -10.58 -11.62
N GLY A 321 -6.89 -10.89 -10.70
CA GLY A 321 -7.60 -12.17 -10.70
C GLY A 321 -6.75 -13.40 -10.33
N ALA A 322 -5.50 -13.24 -9.91
CA ALA A 322 -4.63 -14.35 -9.52
C ALA A 322 -3.76 -14.01 -8.30
N ILE A 323 -3.69 -14.95 -7.35
CA ILE A 323 -2.81 -14.84 -6.19
C ILE A 323 -2.05 -16.15 -6.05
N TYR A 324 -0.72 -16.08 -6.12
CA TYR A 324 0.15 -17.21 -5.81
C TYR A 324 0.71 -17.02 -4.42
N SER A 325 0.88 -18.11 -3.67
CA SER A 325 1.56 -18.04 -2.37
C SER A 325 2.56 -19.16 -2.16
N ILE A 326 3.62 -18.85 -1.43
CA ILE A 326 4.80 -19.71 -1.23
C ILE A 326 5.16 -19.70 0.27
N PRO A 327 5.44 -20.86 0.90
CA PRO A 327 5.91 -20.90 2.29
C PRO A 327 7.31 -20.29 2.41
N MET A 328 7.44 -19.27 3.25
CA MET A 328 8.69 -18.52 3.42
C MET A 328 9.82 -19.39 3.96
N VAL A 329 9.54 -20.27 4.93
CA VAL A 329 10.57 -21.11 5.56
C VAL A 329 11.20 -22.04 4.52
N LYS A 330 10.39 -22.72 3.71
CA LYS A 330 10.91 -23.61 2.66
C LYS A 330 11.64 -22.83 1.56
N LEU A 331 11.13 -21.66 1.19
CA LEU A 331 11.81 -20.78 0.24
C LEU A 331 13.19 -20.33 0.74
N LEU A 332 13.29 -19.91 2.01
CA LEU A 332 14.55 -19.44 2.58
C LEU A 332 15.57 -20.56 2.81
N ASN A 333 15.10 -21.78 3.10
CA ASN A 333 15.95 -22.95 3.32
C ASN A 333 16.33 -23.70 2.03
N GLY A 334 15.84 -23.26 0.86
CA GLY A 334 16.13 -23.95 -0.41
C GLY A 334 15.34 -25.23 -0.66
N ASN A 335 14.37 -25.57 0.19
CA ASN A 335 13.66 -26.86 0.17
C ASN A 335 12.23 -26.75 -0.37
N LEU A 336 11.96 -25.74 -1.20
CA LEU A 336 10.64 -25.50 -1.78
C LEU A 336 10.34 -26.52 -2.89
N LYS A 337 9.26 -27.29 -2.75
CA LYS A 337 8.79 -28.22 -3.77
C LYS A 337 7.66 -27.59 -4.60
N GLU A 338 7.42 -28.14 -5.79
CA GLU A 338 6.32 -27.69 -6.66
C GLU A 338 4.95 -27.74 -5.95
N SER A 339 4.72 -28.79 -5.15
CA SER A 339 3.47 -28.98 -4.38
C SER A 339 3.27 -27.96 -3.26
N ASP A 340 4.30 -27.18 -2.90
CA ASP A 340 4.21 -26.17 -1.85
C ASP A 340 3.58 -24.86 -2.32
N PHE A 341 3.47 -24.67 -3.64
CA PHE A 341 2.80 -23.53 -4.22
C PHE A 341 1.29 -23.65 -4.08
N TYR A 342 0.66 -22.57 -3.61
CA TYR A 342 -0.79 -22.43 -3.73
C TYR A 342 -1.11 -21.40 -4.79
N TYR A 343 -1.72 -21.87 -5.86
CA TYR A 343 -2.24 -21.05 -6.94
C TYR A 343 -3.72 -20.78 -6.70
N THR A 344 -4.14 -19.52 -6.65
CA THR A 344 -5.55 -19.14 -6.48
C THR A 344 -5.97 -18.24 -7.63
N LEU A 345 -6.95 -18.67 -8.42
CA LEU A 345 -7.52 -17.85 -9.50
C LEU A 345 -8.95 -17.46 -9.18
N PHE A 346 -9.34 -16.24 -9.53
CA PHE A 346 -10.67 -15.69 -9.30
C PHE A 346 -11.41 -15.50 -10.63
N LYS A 347 -12.72 -15.77 -10.65
CA LYS A 347 -13.58 -15.46 -11.81
C LYS A 347 -13.92 -13.98 -11.80
N THR A 348 -12.98 -13.13 -12.23
CA THR A 348 -13.14 -11.67 -12.20
C THR A 348 -12.38 -10.99 -13.33
N LYS A 349 -12.87 -9.82 -13.76
CA LYS A 349 -12.17 -8.86 -14.63
C LYS A 349 -11.86 -7.55 -13.89
N ARG A 350 -11.89 -7.59 -12.55
CA ARG A 350 -11.61 -6.43 -11.72
C ARG A 350 -10.12 -6.32 -11.41
N GLU A 351 -9.67 -5.09 -11.31
CA GLU A 351 -8.28 -4.69 -11.08
C GLU A 351 -7.93 -4.82 -9.60
N PHE A 352 -6.97 -5.68 -9.28
CA PHE A 352 -6.44 -5.83 -7.92
C PHE A 352 -5.29 -4.85 -7.75
N GLU A 353 -5.18 -4.18 -6.61
CA GLU A 353 -4.06 -3.26 -6.37
C GLU A 353 -3.17 -3.70 -5.22
N SER A 354 -3.74 -4.33 -4.19
CA SER A 354 -2.94 -4.65 -3.00
C SER A 354 -3.65 -5.65 -2.11
N ILE A 355 -2.86 -6.45 -1.40
CA ILE A 355 -3.33 -7.31 -0.33
C ILE A 355 -2.56 -7.00 0.96
N SER A 356 -3.26 -7.00 2.09
CA SER A 356 -2.67 -6.89 3.42
C SER A 356 -3.34 -7.83 4.40
N PHE A 357 -2.69 -8.14 5.51
CA PHE A 357 -3.18 -9.12 6.48
C PHE A 357 -3.35 -8.48 7.86
N ASP A 358 -4.44 -8.83 8.55
CA ASP A 358 -4.57 -8.48 9.98
C ASP A 358 -3.75 -9.42 10.87
N LYS A 359 -3.70 -9.14 12.18
CA LYS A 359 -2.95 -9.95 13.15
C LYS A 359 -3.44 -11.41 13.24
N TYR A 360 -4.64 -11.69 12.74
CA TYR A 360 -5.23 -13.03 12.72
C TYR A 360 -4.95 -13.75 11.39
N GLY A 361 -4.28 -13.10 10.43
CA GLY A 361 -4.00 -13.65 9.11
C GLY A 361 -5.17 -13.58 8.14
N LYS A 362 -6.23 -12.79 8.42
CA LYS A 362 -7.29 -12.55 7.43
C LYS A 362 -6.81 -11.50 6.42
N ALA A 363 -6.99 -11.78 5.14
CA ALA A 363 -6.61 -10.90 4.05
C ALA A 363 -7.60 -9.76 3.86
N TYR A 364 -7.08 -8.61 3.46
CA TYR A 364 -7.78 -7.42 3.03
C TYR A 364 -7.28 -7.08 1.63
N LEU A 365 -8.13 -7.31 0.63
CA LEU A 365 -7.84 -7.11 -0.79
C LEU A 365 -8.43 -5.76 -1.24
N LEU A 366 -7.58 -4.89 -1.78
CA LEU A 366 -7.96 -3.64 -2.43
C LEU A 366 -8.26 -3.90 -3.90
N ILE A 367 -9.44 -3.47 -4.34
CA ILE A 367 -9.87 -3.58 -5.74
C ILE A 367 -10.30 -2.21 -6.27
N LEU A 368 -9.88 -1.85 -7.48
CA LEU A 368 -10.21 -0.58 -8.14
C LEU A 368 -11.47 -0.62 -9.00
N ARG A 369 -11.78 0.54 -9.59
CA ARG A 369 -12.93 0.79 -10.48
C ARG A 369 -14.24 0.55 -9.73
N GLY A 370 -14.42 1.35 -8.69
CA GLY A 370 -15.37 1.11 -7.62
C GLY A 370 -14.63 0.69 -6.37
N THR A 371 -13.74 1.59 -5.94
CA THR A 371 -12.71 1.34 -4.94
C THR A 371 -13.34 0.79 -3.67
N GLU A 372 -12.87 -0.38 -3.26
CA GLU A 372 -13.38 -1.09 -2.11
C GLU A 372 -12.34 -2.03 -1.51
N ILE A 373 -12.57 -2.39 -0.26
CA ILE A 373 -11.79 -3.38 0.48
C ILE A 373 -12.65 -4.61 0.69
N LEU A 374 -12.18 -5.76 0.24
CA LEU A 374 -12.77 -7.05 0.55
C LEU A 374 -11.95 -7.75 1.62
N LYS A 375 -12.62 -8.43 2.54
CA LYS A 375 -12.00 -9.23 3.60
C LYS A 375 -12.20 -10.72 3.31
N SER A 376 -11.18 -11.54 3.50
CA SER A 376 -11.32 -12.99 3.44
C SER A 376 -12.20 -13.51 4.59
N ASN A 377 -13.03 -14.52 4.31
CA ASN A 377 -13.85 -15.18 5.32
C ASN A 377 -13.01 -15.93 6.36
N GLN A 378 -11.93 -16.58 5.91
CA GLN A 378 -10.99 -17.35 6.72
C GLN A 378 -9.57 -16.79 6.67
N ILE A 379 -8.64 -17.39 7.43
CA ILE A 379 -7.22 -17.12 7.30
C ILE A 379 -6.83 -17.44 5.86
N TYR A 380 -6.28 -16.44 5.17
CA TYR A 380 -5.90 -16.57 3.76
C TYR A 380 -4.48 -17.09 3.65
#